data_AF-A0A969IP69-F1
#
_entry.id   AF-A0A969IP69-F1
#
_cell.length_a   1.000
_cell.length_b   1.000
_cell.length_c   1.000
_cell.angle_alpha   90.00
_cell.angle_beta   90.00
_cell.angle_gamma   90.00
#
_symmetry.space_group_name_H-M   'P 1'
#
loop_
_entity.id
_entity.type
_entity.pdbx_description
1 polymer ?
#
loop_
_entity_poly.entity_id
_entity_poly.type
_entity_poly.pdbx_seq_one_letter_code
_entity_poly.pdbx_strand_id
1 'polypeptide(L)'
;MALEEPKSFRVSDDPKKIPVSVAEMPSFTREAKKLFDAEELERLRDHAAMFRELGPVMRDTGGLRKLRWATDNNKGKSHGARIVYFYGGDHMPLYLIAVYPKSKKATLSGAEKKAAKKMVEALKRAYDPEQRRRSLRVVSGSLKRGVK
;
A
#
# COMPACT_ATOMS: atom_id res chain seq x y z
N MET A 1 29.84 23.41 -28.06
CA MET A 1 29.42 22.36 -27.12
C MET A 1 28.20 22.89 -26.39
N ALA A 2 27.01 22.70 -26.96
CA ALA A 2 25.77 23.25 -26.42
C ALA A 2 25.31 22.33 -25.28
N LEU A 3 25.19 22.89 -24.08
CA LEU A 3 24.53 22.23 -22.95
C LEU A 3 23.05 22.13 -23.31
N GLU A 4 22.56 20.92 -23.59
CA GLU A 4 21.13 20.69 -23.75
C GLU A 4 20.43 21.00 -22.42
N GLU A 5 19.48 21.93 -22.45
CA GLU A 5 18.62 22.20 -21.31
C GLU A 5 17.87 20.92 -20.93
N PRO A 6 17.78 20.56 -19.63
CA PRO A 6 17.06 19.37 -19.22
C PRO A 6 15.58 19.53 -19.62
N LYS A 7 15.10 18.62 -20.48
CA LYS A 7 13.68 18.50 -20.86
C LYS A 7 12.83 18.65 -19.60
N SER A 8 12.09 19.75 -19.53
CA SER A 8 11.25 20.17 -18.41
C SER A 8 10.70 18.97 -17.64
N PHE A 9 11.06 18.84 -16.36
CA PHE A 9 10.42 17.92 -15.43
C PHE A 9 8.95 18.34 -15.27
N ARG A 10 8.09 17.88 -16.17
CA ARG A 10 6.64 18.09 -16.06
C ARG A 10 6.12 17.06 -15.07
N VAL A 11 5.88 17.50 -13.83
CA VAL A 11 5.01 16.75 -12.93
C VAL A 11 3.67 16.63 -13.64
N SER A 12 3.23 15.39 -13.90
CA SER A 12 1.90 15.21 -14.46
C SER A 12 0.89 15.64 -13.42
N ASP A 13 0.05 16.64 -13.74
CA ASP A 13 -1.02 17.12 -12.85
C ASP A 13 -2.16 16.09 -12.64
N ASP A 14 -2.05 14.91 -13.25
CA ASP A 14 -2.95 13.79 -13.02
C ASP A 14 -2.66 13.19 -11.64
N PRO A 15 -3.54 13.35 -10.64
CA PRO A 15 -3.29 12.86 -9.29
C PRO A 15 -3.14 11.33 -9.25
N LYS A 16 -3.74 10.63 -10.23
CA LYS A 16 -3.61 9.17 -10.41
C LYS A 16 -2.24 8.73 -10.91
N LYS A 17 -1.39 9.64 -11.40
CA LYS A 17 -0.02 9.34 -11.85
C LYS A 17 1.04 9.64 -10.79
N ILE A 18 0.65 10.20 -9.65
CA ILE A 18 1.54 10.41 -8.51
C ILE A 18 1.56 9.11 -7.68
N PRO A 19 2.73 8.50 -7.41
CA PRO A 19 2.81 7.31 -6.56
C PRO A 19 2.35 7.62 -5.13
N VAL A 20 1.75 6.64 -4.46
CA VAL A 20 1.43 6.74 -3.02
C VAL A 20 2.55 6.18 -2.16
N SER A 21 2.67 6.70 -0.94
CA SER A 21 3.52 6.08 0.07
C SER A 21 3.07 4.65 0.35
N VAL A 22 4.03 3.75 0.54
CA VAL A 22 3.80 2.34 0.88
C VAL A 22 4.26 2.09 2.31
N ALA A 23 3.39 1.47 3.10
CA ALA A 23 3.70 0.98 4.44
C ALA A 23 3.64 -0.56 4.46
N GLU A 24 4.55 -1.19 5.18
CA GLU A 24 4.62 -2.66 5.25
C GLU A 24 4.25 -3.18 6.63
N MET A 25 3.42 -4.22 6.66
CA MET A 25 3.21 -4.98 7.89
C MET A 25 4.43 -5.88 8.16
N PRO A 26 4.83 -6.08 9.42
CA PRO A 26 5.94 -6.98 9.76
C PRO A 26 5.78 -8.40 9.21
N SER A 27 4.55 -8.90 9.12
CA SER A 27 4.20 -10.17 8.49
C SER A 27 4.56 -10.20 7.00
N PHE A 28 4.28 -9.12 6.27
CA PHE A 28 4.64 -8.99 4.87
C PHE A 28 6.16 -8.98 4.71
N THR A 29 6.86 -8.07 5.41
CA THR A 29 8.31 -7.90 5.26
C THR A 29 9.08 -9.20 5.52
N ARG A 30 8.68 -9.95 6.56
CA ARG A 30 9.33 -11.23 6.90
C ARG A 30 9.14 -12.29 5.82
N GLU A 31 7.94 -12.43 5.25
CA GLU A 31 7.70 -13.44 4.21
C GLU A 31 8.23 -12.99 2.85
N ALA A 32 8.19 -11.69 2.54
CA ALA A 32 8.69 -11.13 1.29
C ALA A 32 10.20 -11.38 1.10
N LYS A 33 10.99 -11.18 2.17
CA LYS A 33 12.45 -11.44 2.16
C LYS A 33 12.83 -12.90 1.91
N LYS A 34 11.90 -13.85 2.05
CA LYS A 34 12.12 -15.27 1.74
C LYS A 34 11.78 -15.60 0.28
N LEU A 35 10.99 -14.75 -0.37
CA LEU A 35 10.43 -14.99 -1.70
C LEU A 35 11.13 -14.17 -2.79
N PHE A 36 11.72 -13.03 -2.40
CA PHE A 36 12.30 -12.06 -3.32
C PHE A 36 13.67 -11.64 -2.84
N ASP A 37 14.55 -11.33 -3.80
CA ASP A 37 15.72 -10.50 -3.51
C ASP A 37 15.33 -9.03 -3.30
N ALA A 38 16.32 -8.20 -2.93
CA ALA A 38 16.09 -6.80 -2.62
C ALA A 38 15.57 -5.99 -3.81
N GLU A 39 16.08 -6.27 -5.01
CA GLU A 39 15.75 -5.54 -6.24
C GLU A 39 14.33 -5.89 -6.71
N GLU A 40 13.95 -7.17 -6.64
CA GLU A 40 12.59 -7.62 -6.90
C GLU A 40 11.58 -7.04 -5.90
N LEU A 41 11.95 -6.97 -4.63
CA LEU A 41 11.09 -6.41 -3.59
C LEU A 41 10.89 -4.90 -3.79
N GLU A 42 11.93 -4.18 -4.23
CA GLU A 42 11.84 -2.77 -4.61
C GLU A 42 10.90 -2.57 -5.81
N ARG A 43 11.08 -3.34 -6.89
CA ARG A 43 10.17 -3.33 -8.05
C ARG A 43 8.71 -3.58 -7.65
N LEU A 44 8.47 -4.50 -6.72
CA LEU A 44 7.12 -4.78 -6.23
C LEU A 44 6.53 -3.57 -5.49
N ARG A 45 7.31 -2.89 -4.66
CA ARG A 45 6.87 -1.69 -3.92
C ARG A 45 6.53 -0.55 -4.86
N ASP A 46 7.39 -0.29 -5.83
CA ASP A 46 7.17 0.75 -6.84
C ASP A 46 5.91 0.46 -7.66
N HIS A 47 5.75 -0.80 -8.09
CA HIS A 47 4.56 -1.22 -8.81
C HIS A 47 3.29 -1.04 -7.97
N ALA A 48 3.32 -1.41 -6.69
CA ALA A 48 2.18 -1.22 -5.79
C ALA A 48 1.86 0.28 -5.59
N ALA A 49 2.89 1.13 -5.42
CA ALA A 49 2.74 2.57 -5.26
C ALA A 49 2.10 3.24 -6.50
N MET A 50 2.55 2.83 -7.69
CA MET A 50 2.06 3.36 -8.97
C MET A 50 0.66 2.84 -9.31
N PHE A 51 0.40 1.55 -9.06
CA PHE A 51 -0.81 0.87 -9.50
C PHE A 51 -1.68 0.38 -8.33
N ARG A 52 -1.92 1.29 -7.39
CA ARG A 52 -2.64 1.08 -6.11
C ARG A 52 -4.06 0.54 -6.18
N GLU A 53 -4.69 0.51 -7.35
CA GLU A 53 -6.03 -0.05 -7.54
C GLU A 53 -6.03 -1.41 -8.26
N LEU A 54 -4.85 -1.96 -8.59
CA LEU A 54 -4.76 -3.21 -9.34
C LEU A 54 -5.21 -4.45 -8.56
N GLY A 55 -5.92 -5.31 -9.26
CA GLY A 55 -6.39 -6.58 -8.72
C GLY A 55 -7.72 -6.46 -7.97
N PRO A 56 -8.45 -7.58 -7.87
CA PRO A 56 -9.79 -7.59 -7.34
C PRO A 56 -9.79 -7.38 -5.83
N VAL A 57 -10.83 -6.69 -5.36
CA VAL A 57 -11.16 -6.63 -3.92
C VAL A 57 -11.58 -8.02 -3.44
N MET A 58 -11.05 -8.43 -2.31
CA MET A 58 -11.36 -9.68 -1.63
C MET A 58 -12.63 -9.50 -0.79
N ARG A 59 -13.68 -10.27 -1.08
CA ARG A 59 -14.96 -10.21 -0.36
C ARG A 59 -14.79 -10.48 1.15
N ASP A 60 -15.60 -9.82 1.95
CA ASP A 60 -15.67 -9.91 3.42
C ASP A 60 -14.39 -9.53 4.19
N THR A 61 -13.43 -8.87 3.54
CA THR A 61 -12.17 -8.43 4.18
C THR A 61 -12.15 -6.94 4.57
N GLY A 62 -13.24 -6.21 4.33
CA GLY A 62 -13.29 -4.76 4.56
C GLY A 62 -12.64 -3.90 3.46
N GLY A 63 -12.10 -4.53 2.40
CA GLY A 63 -11.55 -3.83 1.23
C GLY A 63 -10.12 -4.25 0.85
N LEU A 64 -9.60 -5.35 1.36
CA LEU A 64 -8.28 -5.85 0.91
C LEU A 64 -8.32 -6.19 -0.58
N ARG A 65 -7.22 -5.95 -1.27
CA ARG A 65 -7.01 -6.27 -2.68
C ARG A 65 -5.97 -7.36 -2.84
N LYS A 66 -6.05 -8.11 -3.94
CA LYS A 66 -5.15 -9.20 -4.28
C LYS A 66 -4.41 -8.91 -5.58
N LEU A 67 -3.13 -8.57 -5.47
CA LEU A 67 -2.23 -8.41 -6.61
C LEU A 67 -1.61 -9.77 -6.96
N ARG A 68 -1.63 -10.11 -8.26
CA ARG A 68 -0.88 -11.23 -8.80
C ARG A 68 0.44 -10.69 -9.31
N TRP A 69 1.54 -11.09 -8.70
CA TRP A 69 2.88 -10.66 -9.08
C TRP A 69 3.59 -11.82 -9.77
N ALA A 70 4.16 -11.54 -10.93
CA ALA A 70 5.01 -12.47 -11.65
C ALA A 70 6.31 -11.74 -11.95
N THR A 71 7.45 -12.35 -11.60
CA THR A 71 8.75 -11.88 -12.04
C THR A 71 9.20 -12.76 -13.19
N ASP A 72 9.54 -12.13 -14.31
CA ASP A 72 10.24 -12.77 -15.43
C ASP A 72 11.73 -12.67 -15.16
N ASN A 73 12.21 -13.41 -14.15
CA ASN A 73 13.64 -13.62 -14.04
C ASN A 73 14.03 -14.63 -15.11
N ASN A 74 14.89 -14.20 -16.03
CA ASN A 74 15.47 -14.95 -17.14
C ASN A 74 16.36 -16.16 -16.69
N LYS A 75 16.08 -16.72 -15.51
CA LYS A 75 16.75 -17.84 -14.82
C LYS A 75 15.84 -19.07 -14.68
N GLY A 76 14.92 -19.28 -15.62
CA GLY A 76 14.22 -20.56 -15.82
C GLY A 76 13.11 -20.95 -14.82
N LYS A 77 12.82 -20.14 -13.79
CA LYS A 77 11.66 -20.35 -12.90
C LYS A 77 10.94 -19.04 -12.65
N SER A 78 9.70 -18.92 -13.11
CA SER A 78 8.82 -17.80 -12.78
C SER A 78 8.42 -17.88 -11.30
N HIS A 79 8.99 -17.01 -10.45
CA HIS A 79 8.64 -16.94 -9.03
C HIS A 79 7.39 -16.08 -8.84
N GLY A 80 6.24 -16.62 -9.26
CA GLY A 80 4.96 -15.94 -9.08
C GLY A 80 4.55 -15.90 -7.62
N ALA A 81 4.08 -14.75 -7.15
CA ALA A 81 3.56 -14.54 -5.80
C ALA A 81 2.20 -13.83 -5.84
N ARG A 82 1.50 -13.87 -4.71
CA ARG A 82 0.28 -13.10 -4.52
C ARG A 82 0.45 -12.21 -3.31
N ILE A 83 0.16 -10.93 -3.52
CA ILE A 83 0.29 -9.89 -2.52
C ILE A 83 -1.12 -9.48 -2.11
N VAL A 84 -1.33 -9.39 -0.81
CA VAL A 84 -2.56 -8.85 -0.21
C VAL A 84 -2.22 -7.49 0.34
N TYR A 85 -2.96 -6.49 -0.08
CA TYR A 85 -2.72 -5.10 0.30
C TYR A 85 -4.03 -4.34 0.53
N PHE A 86 -3.94 -3.19 1.18
CA PHE A 86 -5.06 -2.28 1.39
C PHE A 86 -4.73 -0.90 0.85
N TYR A 87 -5.65 -0.33 0.07
CA TYR A 87 -5.61 1.05 -0.37
C TYR A 87 -6.96 1.70 -0.07
N GLY A 88 -6.96 2.68 0.83
CA GLY A 88 -8.15 3.38 1.32
C GLY A 88 -8.39 4.77 0.72
N GLY A 89 -7.54 5.20 -0.22
CA GLY A 89 -7.53 6.55 -0.80
C GLY A 89 -6.22 7.29 -0.53
N ASP A 90 -6.00 8.40 -1.24
CA ASP A 90 -4.71 9.13 -1.23
C ASP A 90 -4.37 9.83 0.11
N HIS A 91 -5.31 9.84 1.06
CA HIS A 91 -5.11 10.41 2.40
C HIS A 91 -4.36 9.47 3.37
N MET A 92 -4.06 8.24 2.94
CA MET A 92 -3.33 7.26 3.71
C MET A 92 -2.35 6.46 2.84
N PRO A 93 -1.30 5.85 3.42
CA PRO A 93 -0.44 4.95 2.69
C PRO A 93 -1.17 3.71 2.16
N LEU A 94 -0.64 3.11 1.10
CA LEU A 94 -0.97 1.75 0.72
C LEU A 94 -0.28 0.79 1.69
N TYR A 95 -1.05 -0.12 2.31
CA TYR A 95 -0.51 -1.10 3.24
C TYR A 95 -0.30 -2.46 2.57
N LEU A 96 0.95 -2.92 2.53
CA LEU A 96 1.31 -4.29 2.17
C LEU A 96 1.10 -5.20 3.38
N ILE A 97 0.08 -6.07 3.33
CA ILE A 97 -0.39 -6.85 4.49
C ILE A 97 0.24 -8.24 4.53
N ALA A 98 0.26 -8.95 3.41
CA ALA A 98 0.77 -10.31 3.33
C ALA A 98 1.23 -10.67 1.92
N VAL A 99 2.17 -11.61 1.84
CA VAL A 99 2.62 -12.21 0.58
C VAL A 99 2.75 -13.72 0.73
N TYR A 100 2.45 -14.45 -0.33
CA TYR A 100 2.63 -15.90 -0.39
C TYR A 100 2.89 -16.36 -1.82
N PRO A 101 3.64 -17.46 -2.01
CA PRO A 101 3.95 -17.98 -3.34
C PRO A 101 2.69 -18.45 -4.07
N LYS A 102 2.75 -18.46 -5.41
CA LYS A 102 1.65 -18.90 -6.30
C LYS A 102 1.12 -20.31 -5.95
N SER A 103 2.00 -21.19 -5.47
CA SER A 103 1.68 -22.57 -5.06
C SER A 103 0.75 -22.66 -3.85
N LYS A 104 0.73 -21.65 -2.98
CA LYS A 104 -0.20 -21.61 -1.85
C LYS A 104 -1.58 -21.12 -2.32
N LYS A 105 -2.60 -21.97 -2.14
CA LYS A 105 -4.00 -21.57 -2.27
C LYS A 105 -4.34 -20.61 -1.12
N ALA A 106 -4.56 -19.35 -1.44
CA ALA A 106 -5.06 -18.38 -0.46
C ALA A 106 -6.55 -18.12 -0.69
N THR A 107 -7.33 -19.04 -0.15
CA THR A 107 -8.65 -18.70 0.33
C THR A 107 -8.48 -18.38 1.80
N LEU A 108 -8.76 -17.14 2.20
CA LEU A 108 -8.84 -16.80 3.62
C LEU A 108 -10.02 -17.55 4.22
N SER A 109 -9.78 -18.22 5.34
CA SER A 109 -10.82 -18.78 6.19
C SER A 109 -11.75 -17.67 6.71
N GLY A 110 -12.95 -18.03 7.17
CA GLY A 110 -13.89 -17.07 7.74
C GLY A 110 -13.29 -16.27 8.92
N ALA A 111 -12.48 -16.93 9.74
CA ALA A 111 -11.79 -16.29 10.87
C ALA A 111 -10.74 -15.27 10.38
N GLU A 112 -9.93 -15.63 9.38
CA GLU A 112 -8.93 -14.73 8.79
C GLU A 112 -9.59 -13.52 8.11
N LYS A 113 -10.70 -13.73 7.39
CA LYS A 113 -11.46 -12.62 6.80
C LYS A 113 -11.99 -11.66 7.87
N LYS A 114 -12.52 -12.19 8.98
CA LYS A 114 -13.01 -11.39 10.12
C LYS A 114 -11.88 -10.59 10.76
N ALA A 115 -10.71 -11.19 10.96
CA ALA A 115 -9.53 -10.51 11.49
C ALA A 115 -9.04 -9.42 10.53
N ALA A 116 -8.97 -9.72 9.23
CA ALA A 116 -8.64 -8.76 8.19
C ALA A 116 -9.60 -7.57 8.18
N LYS A 117 -10.91 -7.81 8.26
CA LYS A 117 -11.92 -6.75 8.31
C LYS A 117 -11.71 -5.82 9.49
N LYS A 118 -11.50 -6.36 10.69
CA LYS A 118 -11.21 -5.56 11.90
C LYS A 118 -9.96 -4.71 11.74
N MET A 119 -8.89 -5.27 11.17
CA MET A 119 -7.65 -4.55 10.91
C MET A 119 -7.88 -3.39 9.93
N VAL A 120 -8.60 -3.64 8.83
CA VAL A 120 -8.92 -2.61 7.83
C VAL A 120 -9.80 -1.50 8.43
N GLU A 121 -10.78 -1.84 9.27
CA GLU A 121 -11.60 -0.86 9.97
C GLU A 121 -10.77 0.01 10.92
N ALA A 122 -9.80 -0.58 11.63
CA ALA A 122 -8.88 0.17 12.48
C ALA A 122 -8.00 1.14 11.65
N LEU A 123 -7.50 0.70 10.49
CA LEU A 123 -6.75 1.56 9.57
C LEU A 123 -7.61 2.72 9.08
N LYS A 124 -8.83 2.45 8.60
CA LYS A 124 -9.75 3.51 8.15
C LYS A 124 -10.03 4.52 9.25
N ARG A 125 -10.25 4.06 10.49
CA ARG A 125 -10.48 4.93 11.64
C ARG A 125 -9.28 5.81 11.97
N ALA A 126 -8.06 5.26 11.91
CA ALA A 126 -6.83 6.01 12.19
C ALA A 126 -6.56 7.13 11.17
N TYR A 127 -7.02 6.94 9.92
CA TYR A 127 -6.82 7.89 8.83
C TYR A 127 -8.07 8.69 8.46
N ASP A 128 -9.15 8.58 9.24
CA ASP A 128 -10.40 9.31 9.02
C ASP A 128 -10.15 10.83 8.96
N PRO A 129 -10.35 11.48 7.80
CA PRO A 129 -10.10 12.91 7.63
C PRO A 129 -10.90 13.78 8.60
N GLU A 130 -12.11 13.35 8.98
CA GLU A 130 -12.94 14.10 9.92
C GLU A 130 -12.39 14.05 11.34
N GLN A 131 -11.83 12.91 11.75
CA GLN A 131 -11.17 12.79 13.06
C GLN A 131 -9.89 13.62 13.11
N ARG A 132 -9.13 13.66 12.01
CA ARG A 132 -7.96 14.54 11.88
C ARG A 132 -8.36 16.02 11.92
N ARG A 133 -9.48 16.40 11.32
CA ARG A 133 -10.00 17.78 11.38
C ARG A 133 -10.51 18.16 12.77
N ARG A 134 -11.18 17.23 13.48
CA ARG A 134 -11.63 17.43 14.87
C ARG A 134 -10.45 17.57 15.83
N SER A 135 -9.42 16.72 15.73
CA SER A 135 -8.24 16.81 16.60
C SER A 135 -7.46 18.11 16.39
N LEU A 136 -7.28 18.55 15.14
CA LEU A 136 -6.64 19.84 14.81
C LEU A 136 -7.42 21.05 15.36
N ARG A 137 -8.77 21.01 15.36
CA ARG A 137 -9.60 22.08 15.98
C ARG A 137 -9.43 22.15 17.49
N VAL A 138 -9.31 21.01 18.18
CA VAL A 138 -9.12 20.97 19.64
C VAL A 138 -7.75 21.53 20.02
N VAL A 139 -6.68 21.15 19.30
CA VAL A 139 -5.32 21.64 19.56
C VAL A 139 -5.21 23.16 19.33
N SER A 140 -5.75 23.66 18.22
CA SER A 140 -5.75 25.10 17.92
C SER A 140 -6.59 25.94 18.91
N GLY A 141 -7.71 25.38 19.41
CA GLY A 141 -8.50 25.99 20.48
C GLY A 141 -7.83 25.94 21.87
N SER A 142 -6.88 25.02 22.08
CA SER A 142 -6.07 24.96 23.30
C SER A 142 -4.93 25.97 23.28
N LEU A 143 -4.27 26.15 22.13
CA LEU A 143 -3.16 27.09 21.97
C LEU A 143 -3.59 28.55 22.18
N LYS A 144 -4.81 28.92 21.78
CA LYS A 144 -5.37 30.27 21.99
C LYS A 144 -5.72 30.60 23.45
N ARG A 145 -5.81 29.60 24.33
CA ARG A 145 -6.17 29.79 25.76
C ARG A 145 -4.96 29.93 26.69
N GLY A 146 -3.75 29.69 26.18
CA GLY A 146 -2.49 29.77 26.94
C GLY A 146 -1.66 31.03 26.68
N VAL A 147 -2.14 31.96 25.85
CA VAL A 147 -1.48 33.26 25.62
C VAL A 147 -2.22 34.31 26.45
N LYS A 148 -1.76 34.52 27.68
CA LYS A 148 -2.04 35.69 28.50
C LYS A 148 -0.74 36.15 29.14
#